data_AF-I6YTT3-F1
#
_entry.id   AF-I6YTT3-F1
#
_cell.length_a   1.000
_cell.length_b   1.000
_cell.length_c   1.000
_cell.angle_alpha   90.00
_cell.angle_beta   90.00
_cell.angle_gamma   90.00
#
_symmetry.space_group_name_H-M   'P 1'
#
loop_
_entity.id
_entity.type
_entity.pdbx_description
1 polymer ?
#
loop_
_entity_poly.entity_id
_entity_poly.type
_entity_poly.pdbx_seq_one_letter_code
_entity_poly.pdbx_strand_id
1 'polypeptide(L)'
;MTNAQKWLTAFLGIFLALFILGRITQKEETFSLPETYAEKTMQSNQELDAMSLIRQTGCVSCHGQNLEGTKIAPALTNIKDHWTRDGLINYLRNPSSYSGDERFKEYKIKYKNIVMPAYNNMDVKDLGKIADFLLEK
;
A
#
# COMPACT_ATOMS: atom_id res chain seq x y z
N MET A 1 4.53 -9.12 56.36
CA MET A 1 3.88 -9.25 55.03
C MET A 1 2.38 -9.39 55.25
N THR A 2 1.60 -8.41 54.81
CA THR A 2 0.14 -8.44 54.95
C THR A 2 -0.46 -9.50 54.02
N ASN A 3 -1.64 -10.01 54.33
CA ASN A 3 -2.31 -11.04 53.51
C ASN A 3 -2.53 -10.55 52.06
N ALA A 4 -2.67 -9.23 51.84
CA ALA A 4 -2.77 -8.62 50.52
C ALA A 4 -1.47 -8.71 49.71
N GLN A 5 -0.31 -8.53 50.34
CA GLN A 5 0.99 -8.63 49.67
C GLN A 5 1.28 -10.06 49.20
N LYS A 6 0.85 -11.07 49.97
CA LYS A 6 1.01 -12.49 49.60
C LYS A 6 0.20 -12.85 48.35
N TRP A 7 -1.03 -12.34 48.24
CA TRP A 7 -1.85 -12.52 47.05
C TRP A 7 -1.28 -11.79 45.84
N LEU A 8 -0.76 -10.58 46.00
CA LEU A 8 -0.12 -9.84 44.91
C LEU A 8 1.11 -10.59 44.35
N THR A 9 1.96 -11.13 45.21
CA THR A 9 3.14 -11.91 44.78
C THR A 9 2.75 -13.23 44.11
N ALA A 10 1.68 -13.88 44.56
CA ALA A 10 1.17 -15.09 43.95
C ALA A 10 0.63 -14.83 42.54
N PHE A 11 -0.17 -13.77 42.37
CA PHE A 11 -0.69 -13.39 41.04
C PHE A 11 0.42 -12.98 40.08
N LEU A 12 1.40 -12.21 40.54
CA LEU A 12 2.52 -11.77 39.70
C LEU A 12 3.39 -12.96 39.23
N GLY A 13 3.62 -13.94 40.11
CA GLY A 13 4.33 -15.17 39.76
C GLY A 13 3.59 -16.02 38.73
N ILE A 14 2.27 -16.18 38.89
CA ILE A 14 1.42 -16.91 37.93
C ILE A 14 1.42 -16.19 36.57
N PHE A 15 1.28 -14.86 36.56
CA PHE A 15 1.31 -14.07 35.32
C PHE A 15 2.65 -14.21 34.59
N LEU A 16 3.77 -14.13 35.29
CA LEU A 16 5.10 -14.33 34.71
C LEU A 16 5.27 -15.76 34.16
N ALA A 17 4.79 -16.77 34.87
CA ALA A 17 4.84 -18.16 34.41
C ALA A 17 4.01 -18.36 33.13
N LEU A 18 2.80 -17.81 33.08
CA LEU A 18 1.93 -17.87 31.89
C LEU A 18 2.52 -17.07 30.72
N PHE A 19 3.14 -15.92 30.98
CA PHE A 19 3.82 -15.13 29.94
C PHE A 19 5.01 -15.88 29.33
N ILE A 20 5.81 -16.55 30.16
CA ILE A 20 6.94 -17.37 29.71
C ILE A 20 6.45 -18.60 28.92
N LEU A 21 5.39 -19.28 29.39
CA LEU A 21 4.76 -20.39 28.66
C LEU A 21 4.18 -19.93 27.31
N GLY A 22 3.55 -18.76 27.26
CA GLY A 22 3.05 -18.16 26.02
C GLY A 22 4.17 -17.83 25.03
N ARG A 23 5.34 -17.38 25.53
CA ARG A 23 6.53 -17.14 24.70
C ARG A 23 7.18 -18.42 24.17
N ILE A 24 7.13 -19.52 24.93
CA ILE A 24 7.68 -20.83 24.51
C ILE A 24 6.76 -21.52 23.50
N THR A 25 5.45 -21.25 23.55
CA THR A 25 4.45 -21.89 22.67
C THR A 25 4.26 -21.18 21.33
N GLN A 26 4.90 -20.02 21.09
CA GLN A 26 5.03 -19.47 19.73
C GLN A 26 6.08 -20.27 18.96
N LYS A 27 5.76 -21.53 18.68
CA LYS A 27 6.41 -22.35 17.67
C LYS A 27 6.03 -21.73 16.33
N GLU A 28 7.03 -21.32 15.58
CA GLU A 28 6.87 -20.70 14.27
C GLU A 28 6.03 -21.62 13.37
N GLU A 29 4.78 -21.24 13.13
CA GLU A 29 3.97 -21.86 12.09
C GLU A 29 4.51 -21.37 10.75
N THR A 30 5.57 -22.05 10.29
CA THR A 30 5.97 -22.05 8.89
C THR A 30 4.82 -22.68 8.10
N PHE A 31 3.86 -21.85 7.71
CA PHE A 31 2.83 -22.17 6.75
C PHE A 31 3.52 -22.41 5.40
N SER A 32 3.84 -23.67 5.13
CA SER A 32 4.44 -24.13 3.88
C SER A 32 3.43 -24.00 2.74
N LEU A 33 3.52 -22.88 2.00
CA LEU A 33 2.97 -22.74 0.66
C LEU A 33 4.04 -23.13 -0.38
N PRO A 34 3.63 -23.67 -1.55
CA PRO A 34 4.53 -24.34 -2.49
C PRO A 34 5.57 -23.40 -3.10
N GLU A 35 6.76 -23.97 -3.34
CA GLU A 35 8.08 -23.41 -3.70
C GLU A 35 8.16 -22.59 -5.01
N THR A 36 7.13 -21.85 -5.40
CA THR A 36 7.16 -21.00 -6.61
C THR A 36 7.15 -19.50 -6.32
N TYR A 37 7.09 -19.10 -5.04
CA TYR A 37 7.15 -17.70 -4.62
C TYR A 37 8.20 -17.43 -3.52
N ALA A 38 9.24 -18.25 -3.47
CA ALA A 38 10.34 -18.11 -2.51
C ALA A 38 11.50 -17.30 -3.09
N GLU A 39 11.29 -16.01 -3.35
CA GLU A 39 12.33 -15.00 -3.17
C GLU A 39 11.72 -13.59 -3.14
N LYS A 40 11.45 -13.08 -1.93
CA LYS A 40 11.84 -11.74 -1.45
C LYS A 40 11.20 -11.47 -0.07
N THR A 41 11.87 -12.05 0.94
CA THR A 41 12.19 -11.48 2.26
C THR A 41 11.21 -10.51 2.94
N MET A 42 10.77 -10.90 4.14
CA MET A 42 10.35 -9.96 5.19
C MET A 42 11.59 -9.26 5.81
N GLN A 43 11.52 -7.94 5.96
CA GLN A 43 12.33 -7.21 6.95
C GLN A 43 11.55 -5.97 7.42
N SER A 44 11.13 -5.91 8.67
CA SER A 44 10.51 -4.69 9.22
C SER A 44 11.33 -3.44 8.85
N ASN A 45 10.67 -2.40 8.34
CA ASN A 45 11.21 -1.30 7.48
C ASN A 45 11.36 -1.62 5.98
N GLN A 46 10.47 -2.41 5.38
CA GLN A 46 10.49 -2.61 3.92
C GLN A 46 10.02 -1.36 3.19
N GLU A 47 10.96 -0.67 2.57
CA GLU A 47 10.73 0.15 1.38
C GLU A 47 9.96 -0.72 0.37
N LEU A 48 8.63 -0.59 0.34
CA LEU A 48 7.82 -1.33 -0.63
C LEU A 48 8.26 -0.94 -2.04
N ASP A 49 8.51 -1.95 -2.87
CA ASP A 49 8.75 -1.76 -4.29
C ASP A 49 7.59 -0.98 -4.92
N ALA A 50 7.89 -0.07 -5.86
CA ALA A 50 6.89 0.84 -6.42
C ALA A 50 5.74 0.07 -7.09
N MET A 51 6.03 -1.04 -7.77
CA MET A 51 4.98 -1.88 -8.36
C MET A 51 4.14 -2.59 -7.31
N SER A 52 4.71 -2.97 -6.17
CA SER A 52 3.97 -3.52 -5.04
C SER A 52 3.03 -2.49 -4.42
N LEU A 53 3.48 -1.23 -4.26
CA LEU A 53 2.62 -0.11 -3.86
C LEU A 53 1.45 0.07 -4.84
N ILE A 54 1.73 0.14 -6.14
CA ILE A 54 0.71 0.27 -7.19
C ILE A 54 -0.34 -0.84 -7.14
N ARG A 55 0.07 -2.09 -6.88
CA ARG A 55 -0.85 -3.22 -6.73
C ARG A 55 -1.67 -3.13 -5.45
N GLN A 56 -1.02 -2.84 -4.32
CA GLN A 56 -1.68 -2.77 -3.01
C GLN A 56 -2.67 -1.62 -2.91
N THR A 57 -2.33 -0.48 -3.51
CA THR A 57 -3.19 0.71 -3.63
C THR A 57 -4.34 0.50 -4.63
N GLY A 58 -4.33 -0.61 -5.38
CA GLY A 58 -5.42 -1.02 -6.25
C GLY A 58 -5.42 -0.33 -7.63
N CYS A 59 -4.34 0.35 -8.02
CA CYS A 59 -4.26 1.08 -9.30
C CYS A 59 -4.52 0.15 -10.50
N VAL A 60 -4.01 -1.09 -10.43
CA VAL A 60 -4.14 -2.10 -11.47
C VAL A 60 -5.59 -2.53 -11.74
N SER A 61 -6.50 -2.35 -10.78
CA SER A 61 -7.92 -2.71 -10.93
C SER A 61 -8.61 -1.92 -12.05
N CYS A 62 -8.19 -0.67 -12.25
CA CYS A 62 -8.72 0.20 -13.29
C CYS A 62 -7.74 0.36 -14.46
N HIS A 63 -6.45 0.43 -14.18
CA HIS A 63 -5.42 0.73 -15.19
C HIS A 63 -4.79 -0.50 -15.82
N GLY A 64 -5.22 -1.71 -15.45
CA GLY A 64 -4.70 -2.97 -15.99
C GLY A 64 -3.49 -3.49 -15.21
N GLN A 65 -3.22 -4.79 -15.34
CA GLN A 65 -2.16 -5.48 -14.59
C GLN A 65 -0.77 -4.97 -14.94
N ASN A 66 -0.58 -4.52 -16.17
CA ASN A 66 0.66 -3.97 -16.70
C ASN A 66 0.57 -2.45 -16.89
N LEU A 67 -0.46 -1.79 -16.38
CA LEU A 67 -0.74 -0.35 -16.53
C LEU A 67 -0.98 0.09 -17.99
N GLU A 68 -1.37 -0.85 -18.84
CA GLU A 68 -1.68 -0.68 -20.26
C GLU A 68 -3.01 0.06 -20.50
N GLY A 69 -3.76 0.31 -19.44
CA GLY A 69 -5.09 0.89 -19.50
C GLY A 69 -6.17 -0.15 -19.78
N THR A 70 -7.41 0.24 -19.56
CA THR A 70 -8.58 -0.61 -19.80
C THR A 70 -9.68 0.19 -20.49
N LYS A 71 -10.87 -0.41 -20.62
CA LYS A 71 -12.07 0.29 -21.07
C LYS A 71 -12.55 1.34 -20.06
N ILE A 72 -12.10 1.28 -18.81
CA ILE A 72 -12.59 2.14 -17.72
C ILE A 72 -11.56 3.16 -17.21
N ALA A 73 -10.28 3.02 -17.58
CA ALA A 73 -9.24 4.01 -17.26
C ALA A 73 -8.12 4.03 -18.32
N PRO A 74 -7.42 5.16 -18.51
CA PRO A 74 -6.34 5.27 -19.48
C PRO A 74 -5.10 4.47 -19.10
N ALA A 75 -4.19 4.27 -20.05
CA ALA A 75 -2.87 3.71 -19.77
C ALA A 75 -2.08 4.65 -18.85
N LEU A 76 -1.24 4.08 -17.98
CA LEU A 76 -0.26 4.81 -17.19
C LEU A 76 1.18 4.61 -17.70
N THR A 77 1.32 4.12 -18.93
CA THR A 77 2.60 4.06 -19.64
C THR A 77 2.85 5.35 -20.42
N ASN A 78 4.11 5.77 -20.53
CA ASN A 78 4.55 6.97 -21.26
C ASN A 78 3.86 8.28 -20.83
N ILE A 79 3.56 8.42 -19.54
CA ILE A 79 2.82 9.60 -19.05
C ILE A 79 3.71 10.84 -18.85
N LYS A 80 5.03 10.69 -19.00
CA LYS A 80 6.05 11.73 -18.79
C LYS A 80 5.86 13.00 -19.63
N ASP A 81 5.20 12.90 -20.79
CA ASP A 81 4.97 14.04 -21.67
C ASP A 81 3.93 15.02 -21.11
N HIS A 82 3.13 14.57 -20.15
CA HIS A 82 2.03 15.35 -19.58
C HIS A 82 2.12 15.56 -18.07
N TRP A 83 3.15 15.01 -17.43
CA TRP A 83 3.29 15.01 -15.99
C TRP A 83 4.72 15.30 -15.60
N THR A 84 4.88 16.24 -14.67
CA THR A 84 6.07 16.30 -13.82
C THR A 84 5.86 15.43 -12.59
N ARG A 85 6.94 15.06 -11.90
CA ARG A 85 6.89 14.32 -10.63
C ARG A 85 5.91 14.96 -9.64
N ASP A 86 6.11 16.24 -9.35
CA ASP A 86 5.27 16.96 -8.38
C ASP A 86 3.84 17.15 -8.90
N GLY A 87 3.68 17.39 -10.20
CA GLY A 87 2.37 17.49 -10.83
C GLY A 87 1.55 16.21 -10.68
N LEU A 88 2.20 15.05 -10.86
CA LEU A 88 1.57 13.74 -10.70
C LEU A 88 1.24 13.45 -9.24
N ILE A 89 2.15 13.73 -8.30
CA ILE A 89 1.87 13.58 -6.87
C ILE A 89 0.66 14.42 -6.46
N ASN A 90 0.61 15.68 -6.90
CA ASN A 90 -0.51 16.58 -6.59
C ASN A 90 -1.82 16.08 -7.20
N TYR A 91 -1.78 15.56 -8.44
CA TYR A 91 -2.94 14.93 -9.06
C TYR A 91 -3.40 13.70 -8.29
N LEU A 92 -2.51 12.79 -7.89
CA LEU A 92 -2.88 11.60 -7.12
C LEU A 92 -3.53 11.97 -5.78
N ARG A 93 -3.13 13.08 -5.15
CA ARG A 93 -3.75 13.58 -3.91
C ARG A 93 -5.14 14.17 -4.16
N ASN A 94 -5.36 14.87 -5.26
CA ASN A 94 -6.65 15.47 -5.56
C ASN A 94 -6.97 15.45 -7.07
N PRO A 95 -7.41 14.31 -7.63
CA PRO A 95 -7.68 14.23 -9.06
C PRO A 95 -8.80 15.18 -9.52
N SER A 96 -9.74 15.49 -8.62
CA SER A 96 -10.90 16.32 -8.92
C SER A 96 -10.55 17.77 -9.28
N SER A 97 -9.41 18.28 -8.80
CA SER A 97 -8.96 19.64 -9.12
C SER A 97 -8.41 19.79 -10.54
N TYR A 98 -8.18 18.69 -11.27
CA TYR A 98 -7.59 18.71 -12.61
C TYR A 98 -8.63 18.65 -13.75
N SER A 99 -9.91 18.87 -13.43
CA SER A 99 -11.03 18.77 -14.37
C SER A 99 -11.08 19.85 -15.48
N GLY A 100 -10.19 20.84 -15.46
CA GLY A 100 -10.20 21.97 -16.39
C GLY A 100 -9.45 21.75 -17.73
N ASP A 101 -8.52 20.81 -17.79
CA ASP A 101 -7.71 20.54 -19.00
C ASP A 101 -8.53 19.81 -20.07
N GLU A 102 -8.23 20.06 -21.34
CA GLU A 102 -8.89 19.43 -22.48
C GLU A 102 -8.73 17.90 -22.45
N ARG A 103 -7.54 17.41 -22.08
CA ARG A 103 -7.28 15.98 -21.89
C ARG A 103 -8.24 15.34 -20.88
N PHE A 104 -8.54 16.04 -19.78
CA PHE A 104 -9.46 15.54 -18.76
C PHE A 104 -10.92 15.61 -19.20
N LYS A 105 -11.30 16.57 -20.05
CA LYS A 105 -12.62 16.59 -20.69
C LYS A 105 -12.80 15.38 -21.61
N GLU A 106 -11.81 15.07 -22.44
CA GLU A 106 -11.82 13.87 -23.30
C GLU A 106 -11.91 12.59 -22.47
N TYR A 107 -11.14 12.48 -21.39
CA TYR A 107 -11.21 11.33 -20.48
C TYR A 107 -12.58 11.19 -19.84
N LYS A 108 -13.24 12.27 -19.44
CA LYS A 108 -14.60 12.22 -18.88
C LYS A 108 -15.63 11.71 -19.89
N ILE A 109 -15.46 12.04 -21.17
CA ILE A 109 -16.32 11.56 -22.26
C ILE A 109 -16.08 10.07 -22.53
N LYS A 110 -14.80 9.65 -22.52
CA LYS A 110 -14.36 8.28 -22.81
C LYS A 110 -14.64 7.30 -21.67
N TYR A 111 -14.37 7.69 -20.43
CA TYR A 111 -14.46 6.87 -19.22
C TYR A 111 -15.66 7.30 -18.35
N LYS A 112 -16.86 7.21 -18.92
CA LYS A 112 -18.09 7.69 -18.29
C LYS A 112 -18.32 7.03 -16.93
N ASN A 113 -18.78 7.82 -15.96
CA ASN A 113 -19.14 7.38 -14.60
C ASN A 113 -17.98 6.80 -13.76
N ILE A 114 -16.74 6.93 -14.21
CA ILE A 114 -15.55 6.53 -13.44
C ILE A 114 -14.83 7.80 -13.00
N VAL A 115 -14.55 7.88 -11.70
CA VAL A 115 -13.80 8.98 -11.10
C VAL A 115 -12.53 8.41 -10.52
N MET A 116 -11.40 9.05 -10.79
CA MET A 116 -10.13 8.64 -10.20
C MET A 116 -10.15 8.92 -8.68
N PRO A 117 -9.93 7.91 -7.83
CA PRO A 117 -9.90 8.10 -6.38
C PRO A 117 -8.79 9.04 -5.95
N ALA A 118 -9.03 9.79 -4.87
CA ALA A 118 -8.00 10.59 -4.23
C ALA A 118 -7.16 9.73 -3.27
N TYR A 119 -5.85 9.93 -3.29
CA TYR A 119 -4.87 9.27 -2.43
C TYR A 119 -4.23 10.27 -1.44
N ASN A 120 -4.98 11.29 -1.02
CA ASN A 120 -4.53 12.30 -0.07
C ASN A 120 -4.21 11.76 1.34
N ASN A 121 -4.67 10.55 1.64
CA ASN A 121 -4.38 9.82 2.87
C ASN A 121 -3.10 8.97 2.81
N MET A 122 -2.43 8.88 1.65
CA MET A 122 -1.13 8.21 1.52
C MET A 122 0.03 9.15 1.86
N ASP A 123 1.12 8.57 2.34
CA ASP A 123 2.36 9.31 2.61
C ASP A 123 2.95 9.87 1.30
N VAL A 124 3.50 11.08 1.36
CA VAL A 124 4.11 11.76 0.20
C VAL A 124 5.29 10.98 -0.34
N LYS A 125 6.05 10.29 0.52
CA LYS A 125 7.17 9.43 0.12
C LYS A 125 6.68 8.29 -0.77
N ASP A 126 5.58 7.64 -0.41
CA ASP A 126 5.05 6.51 -1.19
C ASP A 126 4.40 6.98 -2.49
N LEU A 127 3.70 8.12 -2.48
CA LEU A 127 3.23 8.77 -3.71
C LEU A 127 4.39 9.17 -4.63
N GLY A 128 5.51 9.63 -4.05
CA GLY A 128 6.73 9.94 -4.78
C GLY A 128 7.28 8.72 -5.50
N LYS A 129 7.40 7.57 -4.83
CA LYS A 129 7.85 6.31 -5.46
C LYS A 129 6.94 5.88 -6.60
N ILE A 130 5.63 5.98 -6.42
CA ILE A 130 4.66 5.65 -7.48
C ILE A 130 4.87 6.60 -8.66
N ALA A 131 4.97 7.90 -8.41
CA ALA A 131 5.15 8.89 -9.46
C ALA A 131 6.46 8.67 -10.22
N ASP A 132 7.57 8.43 -9.52
CA ASP A 132 8.87 8.15 -10.12
C ASP A 132 8.81 6.92 -11.04
N PHE A 133 8.24 5.82 -10.54
CA PHE A 133 8.07 4.61 -11.33
C PHE A 133 7.19 4.81 -12.58
N LEU A 134 6.09 5.55 -12.47
CA LEU A 134 5.20 5.79 -13.61
C LEU A 134 5.81 6.71 -14.67
N LEU A 135 6.70 7.62 -14.29
CA LEU A 135 7.37 8.53 -15.22
C LEU A 135 8.51 7.86 -16.00
N GLU A 136 9.05 6.77 -15.47
CA GLU A 136 10.11 5.97 -16.09
C GLU A 136 9.57 4.86 -17.02
N LYS A 137 8.26 4.60 -17.01
CA LYS A 137 7.60 3.48 -17.70
C LYS A 137 7.05 3.85 -19.07
#